data_AF-A0A8S3TYE1-F1
#
_entry.id   AF-A0A8S3TYE1-F1
#
_cell.length_a   1.000
_cell.length_b   1.000
_cell.length_c   1.000
_cell.angle_alpha   90.00
_cell.angle_beta   90.00
_cell.angle_gamma   90.00
#
_symmetry.space_group_name_H-M   'P 1'
#
loop_
_entity.id
_entity.type
_entity.pdbx_description
1 polymer ?
#
loop_
_entity_poly.entity_id
_entity_poly.type
_entity_poly.pdbx_seq_one_letter_code
_entity_poly.pdbx_strand_id
1 'polypeptide(L)'
;MKLKDDNFFHIQQQDLDIGLPDTLPQPCSVQYLVQHYLDINSVPRRSFFELLSYFADNELEKEKLEEFCTAEGQEELYTYCNRVRRSILEVLQDFPHTSANIPFEYLFDLIPVLQPRSFSIASSQKMYSDEIHVLMAVVTYKTKMFKPRLGVCSTWLAGMSPGTIVPLWVKKGTIAFPTDPACPVVMVGPGTGCAPFRSFIQERTVAGTGGNTLYFGCRNKDNDYYCQDEWTALVDKGLLNLITAFSRDQDDKIYVQHKILESKLMLWNILENGGWFYVAGNAKRMPDDVKDAVKQVIMDCGSKSEDEAEQYIHKLEQCRRYQAETWS
;
A
#
# COMPACT_ATOMS: atom_id res chain seq x y z
N MET A 1 7.22 -25.62 -26.00
CA MET A 1 7.10 -26.84 -25.15
C MET A 1 5.81 -26.71 -24.33
N LYS A 2 4.84 -27.64 -24.42
CA LYS A 2 3.67 -27.58 -23.51
C LYS A 2 4.15 -27.92 -22.11
N LEU A 3 4.43 -26.89 -21.31
CA LEU A 3 4.84 -27.03 -19.92
C LEU A 3 3.73 -27.78 -19.18
N LYS A 4 4.05 -28.97 -18.68
CA LYS A 4 3.15 -29.71 -17.78
C LYS A 4 3.42 -29.25 -16.36
N ASP A 5 2.36 -29.13 -15.57
CA ASP A 5 2.41 -28.64 -14.19
C ASP A 5 3.42 -29.40 -13.32
N ASP A 6 3.52 -30.72 -13.52
CA ASP A 6 4.39 -31.63 -12.77
C ASP A 6 5.82 -31.76 -13.33
N ASN A 7 6.20 -30.96 -14.34
CA ASN A 7 7.58 -30.96 -14.81
C ASN A 7 8.46 -30.27 -13.77
N PHE A 8 9.49 -30.98 -13.31
CA PHE A 8 10.46 -30.52 -12.33
C PHE A 8 11.74 -30.05 -13.02
N PHE A 9 12.28 -28.93 -12.55
CA PHE A 9 13.48 -28.31 -13.10
C PHE A 9 14.47 -27.95 -11.99
N HIS A 10 15.75 -28.02 -12.34
CA HIS A 10 16.81 -27.41 -11.55
C HIS A 10 17.10 -26.02 -12.10
N ILE A 11 16.94 -25.00 -11.26
CA ILE A 11 17.09 -23.60 -11.66
C ILE A 11 18.39 -23.10 -11.05
N GLN A 12 19.29 -22.61 -11.90
CA GLN A 12 20.58 -22.08 -11.49
C GLN A 12 20.67 -20.61 -11.92
N GLN A 13 21.18 -19.78 -11.03
CA GLN A 13 21.44 -18.39 -11.31
C GLN A 13 22.60 -18.31 -12.33
N GLN A 14 22.33 -17.72 -13.50
CA GLN A 14 23.37 -17.45 -14.50
C GLN A 14 23.98 -16.06 -14.32
N ASP A 15 23.17 -15.07 -13.94
CA ASP A 15 23.59 -13.69 -13.67
C ASP A 15 23.62 -13.42 -12.17
N LEU A 16 24.81 -13.11 -11.64
CA LEU A 16 25.03 -12.84 -10.21
C LEU A 16 24.28 -11.60 -9.71
N ASP A 17 23.94 -10.66 -10.61
CA ASP A 17 23.21 -9.44 -10.26
C ASP A 17 21.69 -9.69 -10.14
N ILE A 18 21.19 -10.82 -10.66
CA ILE A 18 19.78 -11.23 -10.59
C ILE A 18 19.64 -12.38 -9.59
N GLY A 19 19.42 -12.04 -8.32
CA GLY A 19 19.27 -13.03 -7.24
C GLY A 19 18.09 -13.97 -7.48
N LEU A 20 18.33 -15.28 -7.34
CA LEU A 20 17.25 -16.25 -7.18
C LEU A 20 16.72 -16.19 -5.74
N PRO A 21 15.42 -16.38 -5.51
CA PRO A 21 14.87 -16.45 -4.16
C PRO A 21 15.52 -17.60 -3.36
N ASP A 22 16.09 -17.30 -2.19
CA ASP A 22 16.77 -18.30 -1.34
C ASP A 22 15.87 -19.48 -0.94
N THR A 23 14.55 -19.26 -0.95
CA THR A 23 13.53 -20.26 -0.59
C THR A 23 13.02 -21.08 -1.78
N LEU A 24 13.57 -20.88 -2.99
CA LEU A 24 13.17 -21.59 -4.19
C LEU A 24 13.48 -23.09 -4.05
N PRO A 25 12.47 -23.97 -3.98
CA PRO A 25 12.72 -25.39 -3.83
C PRO A 25 13.46 -25.93 -5.06
N GLN A 26 14.36 -26.89 -4.83
CA GLN A 26 15.10 -27.56 -5.89
C GLN A 26 14.95 -29.09 -5.72
N PRO A 27 14.38 -29.81 -6.70
CA PRO A 27 13.84 -29.29 -7.96
C PRO A 27 12.52 -28.53 -7.76
N CYS A 28 12.25 -27.57 -8.65
CA CYS A 28 11.02 -26.76 -8.65
C CYS A 28 10.07 -27.18 -9.77
N SER A 29 8.76 -27.23 -9.51
CA SER A 29 7.77 -27.44 -10.57
C SER A 29 7.34 -26.13 -11.22
N VAL A 30 6.85 -26.19 -12.47
CA VAL A 30 6.27 -25.00 -13.14
C VAL A 30 5.10 -24.43 -12.35
N GLN A 31 4.26 -25.32 -11.79
CA GLN A 31 3.15 -24.90 -10.96
C GLN A 31 3.62 -24.10 -9.73
N TYR A 32 4.65 -24.57 -9.03
CA TYR A 32 5.17 -23.87 -7.85
C TYR A 32 5.79 -22.52 -8.22
N LEU A 33 6.53 -22.45 -9.34
CA LEU A 33 7.06 -21.20 -9.88
C LEU A 33 5.97 -20.16 -10.14
N VAL A 34 4.93 -20.55 -10.86
CA VAL A 34 3.83 -19.64 -11.21
C VAL A 34 3.03 -19.21 -9.99
N GLN A 35 2.84 -20.10 -9.00
CA GLN A 35 2.08 -19.80 -7.79
C GLN A 35 2.84 -18.89 -6.81
N HIS A 36 4.17 -19.03 -6.72
CA HIS A 36 4.94 -18.40 -5.65
C HIS A 36 5.95 -17.34 -6.11
N TYR A 37 6.38 -17.36 -7.37
CA TYR A 37 7.52 -16.56 -7.81
C TYR A 37 7.28 -15.69 -9.05
N LEU A 38 6.30 -15.97 -9.90
CA LEU A 38 6.10 -15.20 -11.14
C LEU A 38 4.86 -14.29 -11.06
N ASP A 39 5.03 -12.99 -11.30
CA ASP A 39 3.92 -12.03 -11.33
C ASP A 39 3.22 -11.99 -12.69
N ILE A 40 2.48 -13.07 -12.97
CA ILE A 40 1.68 -13.23 -14.18
C ILE A 40 0.50 -12.23 -14.29
N ASN A 41 0.17 -11.53 -13.20
CA ASN A 41 -0.94 -10.58 -13.13
C ASN A 41 -0.49 -9.13 -13.41
N SER A 42 0.81 -8.87 -13.44
CA SER A 42 1.37 -7.56 -13.75
C SER A 42 1.08 -7.15 -15.20
N VAL A 43 1.05 -5.83 -15.44
CA VAL A 43 0.91 -5.27 -16.79
C VAL A 43 2.29 -5.29 -17.46
N PRO A 44 2.47 -5.99 -18.59
CA PRO A 44 3.78 -6.11 -19.24
C PRO A 44 4.30 -4.75 -19.71
N ARG A 45 5.62 -4.59 -19.64
CA ARG A 45 6.36 -3.44 -20.18
C ARG A 45 6.62 -3.65 -21.67
N ARG A 46 7.03 -2.59 -22.39
CA ARG A 46 7.42 -2.71 -23.80
C ARG A 46 8.48 -3.80 -24.06
N SER A 47 9.48 -3.92 -23.18
CA SER A 47 10.53 -4.95 -23.28
C SER A 47 9.99 -6.40 -23.26
N PHE A 48 8.83 -6.63 -22.65
CA PHE A 48 8.17 -7.94 -22.70
C PHE A 48 7.72 -8.28 -24.12
N PHE A 49 7.10 -7.32 -24.82
CA PHE A 49 6.62 -7.52 -26.19
C PHE A 49 7.79 -7.66 -27.18
N GLU A 50 8.85 -6.91 -26.96
CA GLU A 50 10.10 -7.02 -27.73
C GLU A 50 10.73 -8.40 -27.57
N LEU A 51 10.83 -8.91 -26.33
CA LEU A 51 11.34 -10.25 -26.11
C LEU A 51 10.41 -11.32 -26.71
N LEU A 52 9.10 -11.13 -26.59
CA LEU A 52 8.10 -12.07 -27.10
C LEU A 52 8.15 -12.20 -28.64
N SER A 53 8.45 -11.11 -29.37
CA SER A 53 8.50 -11.14 -30.84
C SER A 53 9.59 -12.07 -31.40
N TYR A 54 10.67 -12.30 -30.64
CA TYR A 54 11.73 -13.24 -31.04
C TYR A 54 11.28 -14.71 -31.04
N PHE A 55 10.17 -15.03 -30.36
CA PHE A 55 9.59 -16.38 -30.32
C PHE A 55 8.42 -16.56 -31.30
N ALA A 56 8.09 -15.51 -32.07
CA ALA A 56 6.93 -15.49 -32.94
C ALA A 56 7.26 -16.09 -34.33
N ASP A 57 6.71 -17.27 -34.60
CA ASP A 57 6.78 -17.92 -35.93
C ASP A 57 5.57 -17.58 -36.80
N ASN A 58 4.47 -17.12 -36.19
CA ASN A 58 3.27 -16.69 -36.90
C ASN A 58 3.45 -15.24 -37.37
N GLU A 59 3.31 -15.00 -38.67
CA GLU A 59 3.55 -13.68 -39.28
C GLU A 59 2.69 -12.56 -38.67
N LEU A 60 1.39 -12.82 -38.42
CA LEU A 60 0.47 -11.83 -37.88
C LEU A 60 0.79 -11.48 -36.41
N GLU A 61 1.07 -12.50 -35.60
CA GLU A 61 1.49 -12.28 -34.21
C GLU A 61 2.82 -11.53 -34.15
N LYS A 62 3.78 -11.90 -35.00
CA LYS A 62 5.09 -11.26 -35.07
C LYS A 62 5.00 -9.80 -35.46
N GLU A 63 4.30 -9.49 -36.56
CA GLU A 63 4.09 -8.11 -37.03
C GLU A 63 3.47 -7.27 -35.91
N LYS A 64 2.49 -7.83 -35.18
CA LYS A 64 1.83 -7.10 -34.10
C LYS A 64 2.73 -6.83 -32.90
N LEU A 65 3.54 -7.81 -32.51
CA LEU A 65 4.49 -7.67 -31.40
C LEU A 65 5.60 -6.67 -31.75
N GLU A 66 6.08 -6.69 -33.00
CA GLU A 66 7.07 -5.73 -33.51
C GLU A 66 6.48 -4.32 -33.58
N GLU A 67 5.22 -4.17 -34.04
CA GLU A 67 4.50 -2.88 -34.05
C GLU A 67 4.42 -2.26 -32.65
N PHE A 68 4.07 -3.02 -31.62
CA PHE A 68 4.05 -2.52 -30.23
C PHE A 68 5.41 -1.98 -29.77
N CYS A 69 6.48 -2.38 -30.43
CA CYS A 69 7.85 -1.96 -30.15
C CYS A 69 8.32 -0.80 -31.02
N THR A 70 7.52 -0.25 -31.94
CA THR A 70 7.87 0.96 -32.71
C THR A 70 7.42 2.23 -31.99
N ALA A 71 7.81 3.40 -32.51
CA ALA A 71 7.34 4.68 -31.98
C ALA A 71 5.86 4.90 -32.32
N GLU A 72 5.45 4.49 -33.53
CA GLU A 72 4.09 4.62 -34.05
C GLU A 72 3.11 3.70 -33.31
N GLY A 73 3.54 2.49 -32.92
CA GLY A 73 2.69 1.53 -32.21
C GLY A 73 2.51 1.78 -30.70
N GLN A 74 3.10 2.84 -30.14
CA GLN A 74 2.97 3.13 -28.70
C GLN A 74 1.53 3.46 -28.28
N GLU A 75 0.77 4.18 -29.11
CA GLU A 75 -0.64 4.47 -28.82
C GLU A 75 -1.48 3.19 -28.81
N GLU A 76 -1.16 2.28 -29.72
CA GLU A 76 -1.87 1.02 -29.80
C GLU A 76 -1.49 0.10 -28.65
N LEU A 77 -0.21 -0.02 -28.29
CA LEU A 77 0.23 -0.74 -27.11
C LEU A 77 -0.44 -0.18 -25.85
N TYR A 78 -0.55 1.14 -25.73
CA TYR A 78 -1.26 1.75 -24.61
C TYR A 78 -2.74 1.36 -24.59
N THR A 79 -3.43 1.40 -25.74
CA THR A 79 -4.85 1.07 -25.85
C THR A 79 -5.13 -0.40 -25.60
N TYR A 80 -4.32 -1.27 -26.20
CA TYR A 80 -4.34 -2.71 -26.00
C TYR A 80 -3.98 -3.02 -24.56
N CYS A 81 -2.77 -2.74 -24.10
CA CYS A 81 -2.27 -3.25 -22.82
C CYS A 81 -2.56 -2.33 -21.63
N ASN A 82 -1.97 -1.12 -21.61
CA ASN A 82 -1.88 -0.29 -20.41
C ASN A 82 -3.24 0.25 -19.94
N ARG A 83 -4.05 0.75 -20.87
CA ARG A 83 -5.34 1.41 -20.62
C ARG A 83 -6.36 0.46 -20.00
N VAL A 84 -6.36 -0.80 -20.42
CA VAL A 84 -7.27 -1.83 -19.88
C VAL A 84 -6.65 -2.63 -18.74
N ARG A 85 -5.37 -2.37 -18.43
CA ARG A 85 -4.52 -3.15 -17.53
C ARG A 85 -4.56 -4.63 -17.88
N ARG A 86 -4.22 -4.97 -19.12
CA ARG A 86 -4.06 -6.36 -19.57
C ARG A 86 -2.85 -6.97 -18.85
N SER A 87 -3.03 -8.16 -18.30
CA SER A 87 -2.00 -8.89 -17.57
C SER A 87 -1.08 -9.67 -18.52
N ILE A 88 0.11 -10.04 -18.05
CA ILE A 88 1.02 -10.94 -18.77
C ILE A 88 0.29 -12.22 -19.18
N LEU A 89 -0.46 -12.86 -18.27
CA LEU A 89 -1.20 -14.08 -18.59
C LEU A 89 -2.16 -13.90 -19.76
N GLU A 90 -2.88 -12.78 -19.80
CA GLU A 90 -3.82 -12.49 -20.90
C GLU A 90 -3.09 -12.19 -22.20
N VAL A 91 -1.95 -11.49 -22.17
CA VAL A 91 -1.14 -11.30 -23.38
C VAL A 91 -0.66 -12.65 -23.91
N LEU A 92 -0.17 -13.54 -23.06
CA LEU A 92 0.23 -14.90 -23.48
C LEU A 92 -0.95 -15.70 -24.07
N GLN A 93 -2.18 -15.44 -23.62
CA GLN A 93 -3.39 -16.05 -24.19
C GLN A 93 -3.80 -15.42 -25.53
N ASP A 94 -3.59 -14.12 -25.70
CA ASP A 94 -3.90 -13.38 -26.93
C ASP A 94 -2.87 -13.67 -28.05
N PHE A 95 -1.65 -14.13 -27.71
CA PHE A 95 -0.59 -14.55 -28.63
C PHE A 95 -0.25 -16.06 -28.48
N PRO A 96 -1.19 -16.97 -28.77
CA PRO A 96 -1.05 -18.40 -28.46
C PRO A 96 0.04 -19.10 -29.28
N HIS A 97 0.30 -18.70 -30.53
CA HIS A 97 1.32 -19.34 -31.35
C HIS A 97 2.72 -19.00 -30.84
N THR A 98 2.96 -17.73 -30.58
CA THR A 98 4.21 -17.23 -29.99
C THR A 98 4.42 -17.79 -28.59
N SER A 99 3.37 -17.82 -27.77
CA SER A 99 3.47 -18.32 -26.39
C SER A 99 3.79 -19.81 -26.32
N ALA A 100 3.36 -20.61 -27.29
CA ALA A 100 3.69 -22.04 -27.36
C ALA A 100 5.18 -22.31 -27.64
N ASN A 101 5.87 -21.31 -28.22
CA ASN A 101 7.27 -21.38 -28.63
C ASN A 101 8.24 -20.86 -27.58
N ILE A 102 7.77 -20.18 -26.53
CA ILE A 102 8.62 -19.68 -25.45
C ILE A 102 9.43 -20.84 -24.83
N PRO A 103 10.77 -20.79 -24.86
CA PRO A 103 11.61 -21.74 -24.14
C PRO A 103 11.52 -21.48 -22.63
N PHE A 104 11.61 -22.55 -21.83
CA PHE A 104 11.37 -22.47 -20.39
C PHE A 104 12.37 -21.55 -19.67
N GLU A 105 13.62 -21.55 -20.11
CA GLU A 105 14.72 -20.75 -19.58
C GLU A 105 14.44 -19.24 -19.65
N TYR A 106 13.62 -18.77 -20.60
CA TYR A 106 13.26 -17.35 -20.76
C TYR A 106 12.07 -16.92 -19.90
N LEU A 107 11.47 -17.80 -19.09
CA LEU A 107 10.32 -17.43 -18.26
C LEU A 107 10.65 -16.32 -17.25
N PHE A 108 11.86 -16.33 -16.68
CA PHE A 108 12.30 -15.31 -15.73
C PHE A 108 12.67 -13.98 -16.42
N ASP A 109 13.03 -14.01 -17.70
CA ASP A 109 13.28 -12.81 -18.50
C ASP A 109 11.97 -12.14 -18.94
N LEU A 110 10.95 -12.96 -19.23
CA LEU A 110 9.63 -12.50 -19.63
C LEU A 110 8.77 -12.07 -18.44
N ILE A 111 8.70 -12.88 -17.39
CA ILE A 111 7.74 -12.68 -16.30
C ILE A 111 8.49 -12.19 -15.05
N PRO A 112 8.19 -10.98 -14.55
CA PRO A 112 8.88 -10.43 -13.39
C PRO A 112 8.58 -11.23 -12.14
N VAL A 113 9.51 -11.20 -11.18
CA VAL A 113 9.35 -11.90 -9.91
C VAL A 113 8.23 -11.27 -9.08
N LEU A 114 7.40 -12.11 -8.46
CA LEU A 114 6.34 -11.73 -7.54
C LEU A 114 6.92 -11.04 -6.31
N GLN A 115 6.60 -9.75 -6.17
CA GLN A 115 7.16 -8.93 -5.11
C GLN A 115 6.47 -9.16 -3.75
N PRO A 116 7.21 -9.12 -2.63
CA PRO A 116 6.64 -9.06 -1.30
C PRO A 116 5.73 -7.83 -1.12
N ARG A 117 4.69 -7.93 -0.28
CA ARG A 117 3.80 -6.81 0.08
C ARG A 117 4.00 -6.43 1.54
N SER A 118 4.27 -5.15 1.78
CA SER A 118 4.43 -4.57 3.12
C SER A 118 3.10 -4.02 3.63
N PHE A 119 2.87 -4.18 4.94
CA PHE A 119 1.75 -3.58 5.66
C PHE A 119 2.27 -2.90 6.94
N SER A 120 1.64 -1.80 7.34
CA SER A 120 1.88 -1.22 8.66
C SER A 120 1.29 -2.13 9.74
N ILE A 121 2.09 -2.49 10.73
CA ILE A 121 1.67 -3.33 11.86
C ILE A 121 0.61 -2.58 12.67
N ALA A 122 -0.52 -3.25 12.95
CA ALA A 122 -1.67 -2.69 13.63
C ALA A 122 -1.83 -3.13 15.09
N SER A 123 -0.84 -3.86 15.65
CA SER A 123 -0.79 -4.27 17.06
C SER A 123 0.45 -3.72 17.76
N SER A 124 0.33 -3.43 19.05
CA SER A 124 1.49 -3.22 19.95
C SER A 124 1.96 -4.56 20.51
N GLN A 125 3.28 -4.76 20.54
CA GLN A 125 3.88 -5.94 21.17
C GLN A 125 3.69 -5.96 22.70
N LYS A 126 3.51 -4.79 23.34
CA LYS A 126 3.16 -4.73 24.77
C LYS A 126 1.74 -5.19 25.06
N MET A 127 0.84 -5.05 24.09
CA MET A 127 -0.54 -5.53 24.24
C MET A 127 -0.71 -6.97 23.77
N TYR A 128 0.01 -7.36 22.72
CA TYR A 128 0.00 -8.70 22.14
C TYR A 128 1.44 -9.17 21.93
N SER A 129 1.98 -9.97 22.86
CA SER A 129 3.40 -10.39 22.85
C SER A 129 3.77 -11.23 21.63
N ASP A 130 2.82 -12.04 21.16
CA ASP A 130 3.04 -13.11 20.18
C ASP A 130 2.17 -12.95 18.92
N GLU A 131 1.56 -11.76 18.72
CA GLU A 131 0.66 -11.50 17.59
C GLU A 131 1.04 -10.25 16.79
N ILE A 132 1.02 -10.38 15.46
CA ILE A 132 1.13 -9.26 14.51
C ILE A 132 -0.21 -9.09 13.82
N HIS A 133 -0.85 -7.94 14.03
CA HIS A 133 -2.12 -7.64 13.39
C HIS A 133 -1.88 -6.83 12.12
N VAL A 134 -2.64 -7.13 11.07
CA VAL A 134 -2.64 -6.39 9.81
C VAL A 134 -4.04 -5.84 9.58
N LEU A 135 -4.15 -4.53 9.34
CA LEU A 135 -5.37 -3.90 8.85
C LEU A 135 -5.16 -3.54 7.38
N MET A 136 -5.94 -4.17 6.50
CA MET A 136 -5.80 -3.99 5.05
C MET A 136 -7.16 -3.89 4.36
N ALA A 137 -7.18 -3.20 3.22
CA ALA A 137 -8.33 -3.19 2.32
C ALA A 137 -8.14 -4.28 1.26
N VAL A 138 -9.18 -5.09 1.03
CA VAL A 138 -9.16 -6.08 -0.05
C VAL A 138 -9.26 -5.37 -1.39
N VAL A 139 -8.24 -5.53 -2.23
CA VAL A 139 -8.19 -4.83 -3.52
C VAL A 139 -9.00 -5.59 -4.55
N THR A 140 -10.07 -4.96 -5.01
CA THR A 140 -10.87 -5.40 -6.16
C THR A 140 -11.29 -4.18 -6.97
N TYR A 141 -11.00 -4.16 -8.26
CA TYR A 141 -11.38 -3.05 -9.14
C TYR A 141 -11.76 -3.53 -10.54
N LYS A 142 -12.67 -2.81 -11.19
CA LYS A 142 -13.07 -3.07 -12.57
C LYS A 142 -12.12 -2.35 -13.53
N THR A 143 -11.80 -2.98 -14.64
CA THR A 143 -11.14 -2.32 -15.78
C THR A 143 -12.10 -2.30 -16.97
N LYS A 144 -11.60 -1.93 -18.15
CA LYS A 144 -12.34 -2.12 -19.39
C LYS A 144 -12.49 -3.60 -19.79
N MET A 145 -11.78 -4.50 -19.11
CA MET A 145 -11.91 -5.94 -19.28
C MET A 145 -13.13 -6.46 -18.50
N PHE A 146 -13.70 -7.59 -18.96
CA PHE A 146 -14.89 -8.18 -18.35
C PHE A 146 -14.65 -8.64 -16.91
N LYS A 147 -13.51 -9.31 -16.66
CA LYS A 147 -13.17 -9.82 -15.32
C LYS A 147 -12.62 -8.70 -14.43
N PRO A 148 -13.11 -8.55 -13.18
CA PRO A 148 -12.50 -7.62 -12.23
C PRO A 148 -11.08 -8.06 -11.90
N ARG A 149 -10.24 -7.08 -11.57
CA ARG A 149 -8.86 -7.31 -11.10
C ARG A 149 -8.86 -7.46 -9.60
N LEU A 150 -8.11 -8.45 -9.13
CA LEU A 150 -7.94 -8.81 -7.74
C LEU A 150 -6.50 -8.52 -7.32
N GLY A 151 -6.29 -7.92 -6.14
CA GLY A 151 -4.96 -7.73 -5.61
C GLY A 151 -4.44 -9.01 -4.97
N VAL A 152 -3.43 -9.63 -5.61
CA VAL A 152 -2.83 -10.93 -5.25
C VAL A 152 -2.75 -11.16 -3.74
N CYS A 153 -1.95 -10.35 -3.02
CA CYS A 153 -1.73 -10.52 -1.59
C CYS A 153 -3.00 -10.28 -0.76
N SER A 154 -3.75 -9.22 -1.05
CA SER A 154 -4.93 -8.86 -0.26
C SER A 154 -6.08 -9.88 -0.38
N THR A 155 -6.29 -10.45 -1.58
CA THR A 155 -7.32 -11.48 -1.76
C THR A 155 -6.85 -12.84 -1.25
N TRP A 156 -5.56 -13.13 -1.35
CA TRP A 156 -4.97 -14.33 -0.76
C TRP A 156 -5.15 -14.31 0.76
N LEU A 157 -4.70 -13.26 1.45
CA LEU A 157 -4.86 -13.10 2.90
C LEU A 157 -6.34 -13.14 3.33
N ALA A 158 -7.24 -12.49 2.59
CA ALA A 158 -8.67 -12.50 2.92
C ALA A 158 -9.36 -13.86 2.72
N GLY A 159 -8.81 -14.73 1.88
CA GLY A 159 -9.34 -16.07 1.61
C GLY A 159 -8.75 -17.17 2.48
N MET A 160 -7.80 -16.86 3.36
CA MET A 160 -7.12 -17.85 4.20
C MET A 160 -8.00 -18.35 5.34
N SER A 161 -7.79 -19.61 5.72
CA SER A 161 -8.39 -20.19 6.92
C SER A 161 -7.46 -20.02 8.13
N PRO A 162 -8.00 -19.91 9.36
CA PRO A 162 -7.19 -19.93 10.57
C PRO A 162 -6.23 -21.13 10.59
N GLY A 163 -4.99 -20.91 11.04
CA GLY A 163 -3.91 -21.91 11.04
C GLY A 163 -3.08 -22.00 9.76
N THR A 164 -3.43 -21.24 8.71
CA THR A 164 -2.59 -21.16 7.50
C THR A 164 -1.25 -20.47 7.81
N ILE A 165 -0.14 -21.05 7.34
CA ILE A 165 1.21 -20.50 7.52
C ILE A 165 1.44 -19.37 6.51
N VAL A 166 1.81 -18.19 7.01
CA VAL A 166 2.13 -17.01 6.19
C VAL A 166 3.63 -16.72 6.31
N PRO A 167 4.42 -16.80 5.22
CA PRO A 167 5.79 -16.30 5.21
C PRO A 167 5.78 -14.78 5.40
N LEU A 168 6.50 -14.30 6.41
CA LEU A 168 6.60 -12.87 6.71
C LEU A 168 8.03 -12.47 7.07
N TRP A 169 8.30 -11.18 6.96
CA TRP A 169 9.49 -10.52 7.49
C TRP A 169 9.03 -9.25 8.19
N VAL A 170 9.82 -8.78 9.16
CA VAL A 170 9.57 -7.52 9.85
C VAL A 170 10.64 -6.52 9.43
N LYS A 171 10.20 -5.34 8.98
CA LYS A 171 11.08 -4.21 8.69
C LYS A 171 10.81 -3.11 9.69
N LYS A 172 11.87 -2.52 10.24
CA LYS A 172 11.76 -1.34 11.10
C LYS A 172 11.10 -0.18 10.33
N GLY A 173 10.01 0.36 10.88
CA GLY A 173 9.30 1.51 10.33
C GLY A 173 10.10 2.81 10.39
N THR A 174 9.63 3.83 9.70
CA THR A 174 10.28 5.16 9.65
C THR A 174 9.80 6.11 10.74
N ILE A 175 8.59 5.90 11.27
CA ILE A 175 8.01 6.74 12.31
C ILE A 175 8.81 6.58 13.61
N ALA A 176 9.32 7.71 14.12
CA ALA A 176 9.88 7.82 15.45
C ALA A 176 8.81 8.32 16.42
N PHE A 177 8.81 7.81 17.65
CA PHE A 177 7.88 8.21 18.71
C PHE A 177 8.58 9.07 19.77
N PRO A 178 7.84 9.92 20.53
CA PRO A 178 8.40 10.66 21.65
C PRO A 178 8.97 9.71 22.70
N THR A 179 10.13 10.07 23.24
CA THR A 179 10.74 9.35 24.36
C THR A 179 9.99 9.56 25.67
N ASP A 180 9.40 10.76 25.84
CA ASP A 180 8.52 11.07 26.96
C ASP A 180 7.09 10.57 26.68
N PRO A 181 6.57 9.61 27.47
CA PRO A 181 5.20 9.14 27.33
C PRO A 181 4.17 10.26 27.49
N ALA A 182 4.42 11.25 28.36
CA ALA A 182 3.48 12.33 28.64
C ALA A 182 3.31 13.29 27.46
N CYS A 183 4.22 13.26 26.48
CA CYS A 183 4.13 14.10 25.31
C CYS A 183 2.84 13.80 24.50
N PRO A 184 2.02 14.81 24.19
CA PRO A 184 0.77 14.60 23.45
C PRO A 184 1.06 14.25 21.98
N VAL A 185 0.23 13.39 21.41
CA VAL A 185 0.39 12.89 20.05
C VAL A 185 -0.91 13.09 19.26
N VAL A 186 -0.77 13.58 18.04
CA VAL A 186 -1.83 13.75 17.05
C VAL A 186 -1.54 12.81 15.89
N MET A 187 -2.51 11.97 15.56
CA MET A 187 -2.40 10.95 14.52
C MET A 187 -3.51 11.16 13.50
N VAL A 188 -3.17 11.26 12.22
CA VAL A 188 -4.11 11.46 11.12
C VAL A 188 -4.04 10.26 10.19
N GLY A 189 -5.02 9.37 10.29
CA GLY A 189 -5.00 8.08 9.61
C GLY A 189 -6.36 7.69 9.04
N PRO A 190 -6.80 8.27 7.91
CA PRO A 190 -8.03 7.84 7.26
C PRO A 190 -7.91 6.45 6.63
N GLY A 191 -8.98 5.67 6.70
CA GLY A 191 -9.07 4.31 6.18
C GLY A 191 -8.04 3.39 6.85
N THR A 192 -7.33 2.59 6.04
CA THR A 192 -6.24 1.73 6.54
C THR A 192 -5.03 2.52 7.04
N GLY A 193 -5.01 3.86 6.85
CA GLY A 193 -4.04 4.76 7.45
C GLY A 193 -4.02 4.71 8.98
N CYS A 194 -5.09 4.24 9.64
CA CYS A 194 -5.11 4.10 11.09
C CYS A 194 -4.32 2.89 11.63
N ALA A 195 -3.86 1.98 10.77
CA ALA A 195 -3.13 0.77 11.17
C ALA A 195 -1.93 1.05 12.11
N PRO A 196 -0.91 1.86 11.73
CA PRO A 196 0.22 2.13 12.62
C PRO A 196 -0.20 2.88 13.89
N PHE A 197 -1.26 3.71 13.81
CA PHE A 197 -1.76 4.47 14.95
C PHE A 197 -2.52 3.61 15.95
N ARG A 198 -3.19 2.54 15.50
CA ARG A 198 -3.73 1.52 16.40
C ARG A 198 -2.63 0.87 17.21
N SER A 199 -1.57 0.41 16.56
CA SER A 199 -0.40 -0.14 17.25
C SER A 199 0.14 0.86 18.29
N PHE A 200 0.34 2.13 17.89
CA PHE A 200 0.90 3.12 18.79
C PHE A 200 -0.02 3.53 19.95
N ILE A 201 -1.33 3.64 19.71
CA ILE A 201 -2.32 3.90 20.75
C ILE A 201 -2.34 2.74 21.76
N GLN A 202 -2.31 1.49 21.30
CA GLN A 202 -2.22 0.33 22.21
C GLN A 202 -0.94 0.40 23.07
N GLU A 203 0.20 0.69 22.46
CA GLU A 203 1.49 0.82 23.14
C GLU A 203 1.44 1.85 24.29
N ARG A 204 0.78 3.00 24.05
CA ARG A 204 0.63 4.08 25.04
C ARG A 204 -0.40 3.75 26.10
N THR A 205 -1.53 3.16 25.72
CA THR A 205 -2.67 2.93 26.60
C THR A 205 -2.49 1.73 27.52
N VAL A 206 -1.65 0.75 27.18
CA VAL A 206 -1.20 -0.31 28.11
C VAL A 206 -0.52 0.31 29.35
N ALA A 207 0.20 1.41 29.19
CA ALA A 207 0.82 2.15 30.29
C ALA A 207 -0.13 3.18 30.96
N GLY A 208 -1.40 3.24 30.55
CA GLY A 208 -2.36 4.26 31.01
C GLY A 208 -2.08 5.67 30.49
N THR A 209 -1.22 5.81 29.48
CA THR A 209 -0.80 7.12 28.96
C THR A 209 -1.88 7.70 28.03
N GLY A 210 -2.46 8.83 28.44
CA GLY A 210 -3.40 9.62 27.64
C GLY A 210 -2.71 10.55 26.62
N GLY A 211 -3.37 11.68 26.32
CA GLY A 211 -2.85 12.67 25.36
C GLY A 211 -2.79 12.14 23.92
N ASN A 212 -3.60 11.13 23.60
CA ASN A 212 -3.71 10.56 22.27
C ASN A 212 -4.86 11.24 21.54
N THR A 213 -4.59 11.87 20.40
CA THR A 213 -5.63 12.39 19.50
C THR A 213 -5.56 11.67 18.17
N LEU A 214 -6.68 11.09 17.72
CA LEU A 214 -6.79 10.41 16.44
C LEU A 214 -7.83 11.12 15.55
N TYR A 215 -7.39 11.62 14.41
CA TYR A 215 -8.24 11.98 13.29
C TYR A 215 -8.43 10.76 12.40
N PHE A 216 -9.58 10.11 12.53
CA PHE A 216 -9.97 8.97 11.71
C PHE A 216 -10.95 9.41 10.63
N GLY A 217 -10.87 8.82 9.45
CA GLY A 217 -11.82 9.09 8.37
C GLY A 217 -12.17 7.83 7.59
N CYS A 218 -13.43 7.67 7.22
CA CYS A 218 -13.89 6.58 6.38
C CYS A 218 -15.05 7.04 5.47
N ARG A 219 -15.66 6.12 4.71
CA ARG A 219 -16.77 6.49 3.83
C ARG A 219 -18.04 6.68 4.63
N ASN A 220 -18.41 5.67 5.40
CA ASN A 220 -19.68 5.61 6.11
C ASN A 220 -19.48 5.01 7.49
N LYS A 221 -20.06 5.65 8.51
CA LYS A 221 -19.97 5.19 9.89
C LYS A 221 -20.40 3.72 10.06
N ASP A 222 -21.44 3.31 9.35
CA ASP A 222 -22.04 1.97 9.54
C ASP A 222 -21.39 0.87 8.67
N ASN A 223 -20.40 1.21 7.82
CA ASN A 223 -19.82 0.24 6.88
C ASN A 223 -18.30 0.05 7.04
N ASP A 224 -17.53 1.12 7.19
CA ASP A 224 -16.06 1.05 7.15
C ASP A 224 -15.38 1.79 8.31
N TYR A 225 -16.06 1.84 9.46
CA TYR A 225 -15.52 2.38 10.71
C TYR A 225 -14.64 1.35 11.44
N TYR A 226 -13.41 1.21 10.95
CA TYR A 226 -12.44 0.24 11.49
C TYR A 226 -12.15 0.47 12.98
N CYS A 227 -12.12 -0.63 13.75
CA CYS A 227 -11.79 -0.68 15.18
C CYS A 227 -12.70 0.20 16.06
N GLN A 228 -13.95 0.43 15.64
CA GLN A 228 -14.91 1.29 16.37
C GLN A 228 -15.01 0.95 17.86
N ASP A 229 -15.25 -0.31 18.21
CA ASP A 229 -15.43 -0.73 19.60
C ASP A 229 -14.20 -0.43 20.47
N GLU A 230 -13.01 -0.62 19.92
CA GLU A 230 -11.74 -0.31 20.57
C GLU A 230 -11.57 1.20 20.78
N TRP A 231 -11.89 2.00 19.75
CA TRP A 231 -11.85 3.45 19.87
C TRP A 231 -12.83 3.98 20.90
N THR A 232 -14.08 3.51 20.89
CA THR A 232 -15.11 3.88 21.85
C THR A 232 -14.66 3.55 23.27
N ALA A 233 -14.16 2.34 23.51
CA ALA A 233 -13.67 1.94 24.83
C ALA A 233 -12.50 2.81 25.35
N LEU A 234 -11.63 3.30 24.46
CA LEU A 234 -10.52 4.19 24.83
C LEU A 234 -10.98 5.63 25.08
N VAL A 235 -11.99 6.10 24.33
CA VAL A 235 -12.64 7.41 24.56
C VAL A 235 -13.32 7.41 25.93
N ASP A 236 -14.08 6.36 26.26
CA ASP A 236 -14.79 6.24 27.55
C ASP A 236 -13.82 6.24 28.75
N LYS A 237 -12.60 5.71 28.55
CA LYS A 237 -11.53 5.73 29.55
C LYS A 237 -10.76 7.05 29.63
N GLY A 238 -11.08 8.04 28.79
CA GLY A 238 -10.33 9.30 28.68
C GLY A 238 -8.91 9.14 28.13
N LEU A 239 -8.61 8.00 27.49
CA LEU A 239 -7.30 7.68 26.95
C LEU A 239 -7.13 8.11 25.49
N LEU A 240 -8.23 8.29 24.77
CA LEU A 240 -8.24 8.71 23.36
C LEU A 240 -9.22 9.87 23.15
N ASN A 241 -8.75 10.91 22.48
CA ASN A 241 -9.58 11.93 21.87
C ASN A 241 -9.78 11.57 20.39
N LEU A 242 -10.99 11.16 20.02
CA LEU A 242 -11.30 10.66 18.68
C LEU A 242 -12.09 11.69 17.88
N ILE A 243 -11.60 12.03 16.71
CA ILE A 243 -12.23 12.97 15.78
C ILE A 243 -12.47 12.24 14.46
N THR A 244 -13.73 12.10 14.07
CA THR A 244 -14.13 11.29 12.91
C THR A 244 -14.62 12.12 11.74
N ALA A 245 -14.22 11.74 10.53
CA ALA A 245 -14.71 12.28 9.26
C ALA A 245 -15.37 11.18 8.42
N PHE A 246 -16.69 11.26 8.24
CA PHE A 246 -17.45 10.34 7.38
C PHE A 246 -17.74 11.02 6.05
N SER A 247 -17.09 10.56 4.97
CA SER A 247 -17.11 11.26 3.68
C SER A 247 -18.36 11.03 2.82
N ARG A 248 -19.28 10.17 3.25
CA ARG A 248 -20.48 9.77 2.49
C ARG A 248 -21.76 9.65 3.34
N ASP A 249 -21.75 10.13 4.59
CA ASP A 249 -22.95 10.14 5.43
C ASP A 249 -23.83 11.39 5.19
N GLN A 250 -23.34 12.31 4.37
CA GLN A 250 -24.01 13.55 3.96
C GLN A 250 -23.64 13.91 2.51
N ASP A 251 -24.34 14.90 1.95
CA ASP A 251 -24.14 15.35 0.55
C ASP A 251 -22.73 15.92 0.33
N ASP A 252 -22.27 16.77 1.25
CA ASP A 252 -20.94 17.37 1.19
C ASP A 252 -19.82 16.42 1.66
N LYS A 253 -18.66 16.47 1.02
CA LYS A 253 -17.50 15.64 1.42
C LYS A 253 -16.85 16.19 2.69
N ILE A 254 -16.93 15.43 3.78
CA ILE A 254 -16.20 15.70 5.02
C ILE A 254 -14.98 14.78 5.10
N TYR A 255 -13.79 15.40 5.14
CA TYR A 255 -12.51 14.71 5.28
C TYR A 255 -11.78 15.16 6.55
N VAL A 256 -10.68 14.48 6.88
CA VAL A 256 -9.90 14.73 8.10
C VAL A 256 -9.33 16.14 8.16
N GLN A 257 -8.96 16.75 7.03
CA GLN A 257 -8.49 18.13 6.97
C GLN A 257 -9.57 19.14 7.35
N HIS A 258 -10.84 18.87 7.03
CA HIS A 258 -11.96 19.72 7.49
C HIS A 258 -12.10 19.64 9.00
N LYS A 259 -11.98 18.43 9.56
CA LYS A 259 -11.99 18.22 11.01
C LYS A 259 -10.82 18.87 11.73
N ILE A 260 -9.62 18.87 11.13
CA ILE A 260 -8.46 19.59 11.66
C ILE A 260 -8.76 21.10 11.80
N LEU A 261 -9.41 21.70 10.80
CA LEU A 261 -9.79 23.11 10.84
C LEU A 261 -10.89 23.40 11.86
N GLU A 262 -11.87 22.50 12.00
CA GLU A 262 -12.91 22.60 13.04
C GLU A 262 -12.31 22.58 14.46
N SER A 263 -11.28 21.77 14.70
CA SER A 263 -10.59 21.65 15.99
C SER A 263 -9.26 22.43 16.07
N LYS A 264 -9.10 23.50 15.27
CA LYS A 264 -7.84 24.24 15.12
C LYS A 264 -7.20 24.72 16.43
N LEU A 265 -8.00 25.22 17.38
CA LEU A 265 -7.50 25.69 18.68
C LEU A 265 -6.88 24.55 19.51
N MET A 266 -7.52 23.37 19.50
CA MET A 266 -6.99 22.19 20.18
C MET A 266 -5.67 21.76 19.54
N LEU A 267 -5.63 21.67 18.21
CA LEU A 267 -4.41 21.28 17.50
C LEU A 267 -3.27 22.26 17.77
N TRP A 268 -3.53 23.56 17.66
CA TRP A 268 -2.54 24.60 17.94
C TRP A 268 -1.98 24.47 19.35
N ASN A 269 -2.84 24.29 20.36
CA ASN A 269 -2.39 24.09 21.74
C ASN A 269 -1.51 22.84 21.88
N ILE A 270 -1.81 21.74 21.19
CA ILE A 270 -0.96 20.54 21.22
C ILE A 270 0.41 20.84 20.59
N LEU A 271 0.44 21.52 19.44
CA LEU A 271 1.68 21.85 18.74
C LEU A 271 2.58 22.79 19.56
N GLU A 272 2.01 23.82 20.19
CA GLU A 272 2.77 24.75 21.04
C GLU A 272 3.29 24.08 22.32
N ASN A 273 2.56 23.10 22.87
CA ASN A 273 2.98 22.33 24.05
C ASN A 273 3.89 21.13 23.71
N GLY A 274 4.63 21.19 22.60
CA GLY A 274 5.64 20.17 22.29
C GLY A 274 5.09 18.89 21.66
N GLY A 275 3.80 18.83 21.30
CA GLY A 275 3.17 17.64 20.74
C GLY A 275 3.73 17.18 19.39
N TRP A 276 3.49 15.91 19.08
CA TRP A 276 3.94 15.26 17.85
C TRP A 276 2.76 15.01 16.91
N PHE A 277 2.98 15.17 15.62
CA PHE A 277 1.98 15.07 14.58
C PHE A 277 2.38 14.03 13.54
N TYR A 278 1.50 13.07 13.29
CA TYR A 278 1.73 11.96 12.39
C TYR A 278 0.64 11.87 11.33
N VAL A 279 1.04 11.53 10.11
CA VAL A 279 0.13 11.29 8.98
C VAL A 279 0.42 9.92 8.40
N ALA A 280 -0.60 9.09 8.21
CA ALA A 280 -0.45 7.82 7.50
C ALA A 280 -1.64 7.53 6.58
N GLY A 281 -1.37 6.93 5.42
CA GLY A 281 -2.40 6.53 4.46
C GLY A 281 -2.03 6.78 3.00
N ASN A 282 -3.04 7.09 2.18
CA ASN A 282 -2.89 7.23 0.73
C ASN A 282 -2.01 8.44 0.35
N ALA A 283 -0.91 8.21 -0.36
CA ALA A 283 0.08 9.21 -0.73
C ALA A 283 -0.35 10.21 -1.82
N LYS A 284 -1.55 10.06 -2.41
CA LYS A 284 -1.96 10.89 -3.56
C LYS A 284 -2.19 12.37 -3.22
N ARG A 285 -3.21 12.65 -2.42
CA ARG A 285 -3.66 14.03 -2.10
C ARG A 285 -3.80 14.28 -0.61
N MET A 286 -4.11 13.23 0.15
CA MET A 286 -4.37 13.31 1.59
C MET A 286 -3.23 13.96 2.39
N PRO A 287 -1.94 13.65 2.17
CA PRO A 287 -0.86 14.21 2.98
C PRO A 287 -0.69 15.71 2.75
N ASP A 288 -0.83 16.16 1.50
CA ASP A 288 -0.76 17.57 1.12
C ASP A 288 -1.95 18.35 1.70
N ASP A 289 -3.17 17.83 1.51
CA ASP A 289 -4.39 18.46 2.03
C ASP A 289 -4.37 18.58 3.58
N VAL A 290 -3.76 17.59 4.26
CA VAL A 290 -3.55 17.64 5.73
C VAL A 290 -2.49 18.67 6.10
N LYS A 291 -1.36 18.72 5.37
CA LYS A 291 -0.29 19.69 5.61
C LYS A 291 -0.79 21.13 5.41
N ASP A 292 -1.60 21.36 4.39
CA ASP A 292 -2.24 22.65 4.12
C ASP A 292 -3.20 23.06 5.25
N ALA A 293 -4.01 22.13 5.76
CA ALA A 293 -4.87 22.42 6.91
C ALA A 293 -4.06 22.74 8.18
N VAL A 294 -2.96 22.03 8.43
CA VAL A 294 -2.05 22.35 9.55
C VAL A 294 -1.41 23.73 9.36
N LYS A 295 -1.01 24.08 8.14
CA LYS A 295 -0.50 25.42 7.81
C LYS A 295 -1.53 26.50 8.16
N GLN A 296 -2.79 26.29 7.76
CA GLN A 296 -3.87 27.21 8.10
C GLN A 296 -4.10 27.33 9.61
N VAL A 297 -4.03 26.22 10.36
CA VAL A 297 -4.13 26.26 11.84
C VAL A 297 -3.04 27.14 12.45
N ILE A 298 -1.80 27.01 11.97
CA ILE A 298 -0.65 27.80 12.45
C ILE A 298 -0.83 29.29 12.13
N MET A 299 -1.33 29.62 10.93
CA MET A 299 -1.62 31.00 10.54
C MET A 299 -2.72 31.60 11.43
N ASP A 300 -3.86 30.91 11.54
CA ASP A 300 -5.04 31.39 12.26
C ASP A 300 -4.81 31.53 13.76
N CYS A 301 -4.22 30.52 14.40
CA CYS A 301 -4.11 30.45 15.86
C CYS A 301 -2.77 30.98 16.37
N GLY A 302 -1.72 30.87 15.55
CA GLY A 302 -0.38 31.37 15.87
C GLY A 302 -0.14 32.81 15.43
N SER A 303 -1.10 33.45 14.73
CA SER A 303 -0.96 34.79 14.14
C SER A 303 0.29 34.93 13.27
N LYS A 304 0.58 33.88 12.49
CA LYS A 304 1.76 33.79 11.62
C LYS A 304 1.41 34.11 10.18
N SER A 305 2.35 34.70 9.44
CA SER A 305 2.25 34.79 7.98
C SER A 305 2.33 33.39 7.35
N GLU A 306 2.03 33.29 6.06
CA GLU A 306 2.16 32.04 5.31
C GLU A 306 3.61 31.51 5.33
N ASP A 307 4.59 32.37 5.04
CA ASP A 307 6.02 32.01 5.09
C ASP A 307 6.45 31.53 6.48
N GLU A 308 5.98 32.20 7.54
CA GLU A 308 6.27 31.81 8.92
C GLU A 308 5.64 30.46 9.30
N ALA A 309 4.44 30.17 8.77
CA ALA A 309 3.77 28.89 8.98
C ALA A 309 4.50 27.75 8.25
N GLU A 310 5.00 27.99 7.03
CA GLU A 310 5.81 27.01 6.30
C GLU A 310 7.12 26.72 7.02
N GLN A 311 7.82 27.75 7.48
CA GLN A 311 9.03 27.59 8.30
C GLN A 311 8.75 26.83 9.61
N TYR A 312 7.59 27.06 10.23
CA TYR A 312 7.18 26.34 11.43
C TYR A 312 7.02 24.84 11.15
N ILE A 313 6.30 24.46 10.09
CA ILE A 313 6.15 23.05 9.71
C ILE A 313 7.50 22.44 9.37
N HIS A 314 8.34 23.16 8.61
CA HIS A 314 9.68 22.68 8.27
C HIS A 314 10.52 22.40 9.53
N LYS A 315 10.43 23.26 10.54
CA LYS A 315 11.07 23.04 11.84
C LYS A 315 10.52 21.80 12.55
N LEU A 316 9.21 21.56 12.51
CA LEU A 316 8.62 20.34 13.07
C LEU A 316 9.14 19.09 12.35
N GLU A 317 9.26 19.13 11.02
CA GLU A 317 9.82 18.02 10.22
C GLU A 317 11.29 17.76 10.57
N GLN A 318 12.11 18.81 10.65
CA GLN A 318 13.53 18.71 11.04
C GLN A 318 13.70 18.11 12.44
N CYS A 319 12.83 18.48 13.38
CA CYS A 319 12.84 17.92 14.74
C CYS A 319 12.06 16.60 14.87
N ARG A 320 11.60 16.00 13.77
CA ARG A 320 10.76 14.79 13.71
C ARG A 320 9.44 14.87 14.48
N ARG A 321 8.97 16.08 14.82
CA ARG A 321 7.68 16.32 15.45
C ARG A 321 6.53 16.36 14.44
N TYR A 322 6.81 16.48 13.15
CA TYR A 322 5.86 16.21 12.06
C TYR A 322 6.44 15.10 11.19
N GLN A 323 5.71 13.98 11.03
CA GLN A 323 6.16 12.83 10.25
C GLN A 323 5.00 12.28 9.40
N ALA A 324 5.29 11.84 8.18
CA ALA A 324 4.32 11.24 7.29
C ALA A 324 4.84 9.89 6.75
N GLU A 325 4.01 8.85 6.80
CA GLU A 325 4.29 7.54 6.22
C GLU A 325 3.13 7.16 5.29
N THR A 326 3.33 7.30 3.98
CA THR A 326 2.25 7.22 3.00
C THR A 326 2.58 6.26 1.85
N TRP A 327 1.55 5.67 1.24
CA TRP A 327 1.67 4.66 0.18
C TRP A 327 0.62 4.83 -0.91
N SER A 328 0.84 4.27 -2.10
CA SER A 328 -0.03 4.42 -3.28
C SER A 328 -0.28 3.14 -4.05
#